data_AF-A0A346S329-F1
#
_entry.id   AF-A0A346S329-F1
#
_cell.length_a   1.000
_cell.length_b   1.000
_cell.length_c   1.000
_cell.angle_alpha   90.00
_cell.angle_beta   90.00
_cell.angle_gamma   90.00
#
_symmetry.space_group_name_H-M   'P 1'
#
loop_
_entity.id
_entity.type
_entity.pdbx_description
1 polymer ?
#
loop_
_entity_poly.entity_id
_entity_poly.type
_entity_poly.pdbx_seq_one_letter_code
_entity_poly.pdbx_strand_id
1 'polypeptide(L)'
;MAQILVLLGHSGNKRLLSQILENHELLGPQNGLIPDRNFDMVIADLGALVKWRDTLAAHREAQAPALIPVLLVVRESQLSRARSTLDGQFEDVVVSPLRAPELIARIANMLRLRQSTVELSQRANESESALENMDRAFRIFSACNELVIRAKTETELLDEMLGQLVGDHGYRFAWFGIAQHDEQKSVEVIAHCGGAAEYLENMQLSWGDNAQGQGPAGSAIRRCQPEVSQNLHTDPLFDPWRGSAAQHGMNSVLALPLLISENTVGVLALYSEKPNAFGESEIELMWRLAKNIALGLSALRSHQALDAEKERAEERAYRDALTKLPNRQWVLEELGSLEAKSEREQAHAAVLFIDLDGFKRVNDGLGHEAGDCFAGHRKMAPC
;
A
#
# COMPACT_ATOMS: atom_id res chain seq x y z
N MET A 1 -2.15 11.30 36.57
CA MET A 1 -2.11 12.62 37.23
C MET A 1 -2.73 13.60 36.26
N ALA A 2 -3.83 14.27 36.63
CA ALA A 2 -4.51 15.22 35.74
C ALA A 2 -3.99 16.66 35.95
N GLN A 3 -4.04 17.47 34.90
CA GLN A 3 -3.71 18.90 34.95
C GLN A 3 -5.00 19.70 35.12
N ILE A 4 -5.16 20.42 36.23
CA ILE A 4 -6.40 21.10 36.60
C ILE A 4 -6.16 22.61 36.68
N LEU A 5 -6.85 23.37 35.83
CA LEU A 5 -6.77 24.83 35.84
C LEU A 5 -7.66 25.43 36.93
N VAL A 6 -7.05 26.03 37.94
CA VAL A 6 -7.74 26.62 39.10
C VAL A 6 -7.79 28.15 38.99
N LEU A 7 -8.97 28.67 38.71
CA LEU A 7 -9.30 30.09 38.54
C LEU A 7 -10.21 30.59 39.66
N LEU A 8 -9.72 30.54 40.90
CA LEU A 8 -10.45 31.03 42.07
C LEU A 8 -9.85 32.34 42.60
N GLY A 9 -10.70 33.25 43.08
CA GLY A 9 -10.27 34.47 43.79
C GLY A 9 -10.06 34.28 45.30
N HIS A 10 -10.75 33.31 45.92
CA HIS A 10 -10.78 33.15 47.38
C HIS A 10 -9.64 32.26 47.90
N SER A 11 -8.75 32.80 48.76
CA SER A 11 -7.58 32.11 49.29
C SER A 11 -7.90 30.86 50.12
N GLY A 12 -9.02 30.86 50.86
CA GLY A 12 -9.49 29.69 51.62
C GLY A 12 -9.89 28.51 50.72
N ASN A 13 -10.51 28.77 49.57
CA ASN A 13 -10.94 27.72 48.65
C ASN A 13 -9.74 27.13 47.90
N LYS A 14 -8.75 27.95 47.57
CA LYS A 14 -7.48 27.48 47.00
C LYS A 14 -6.75 26.53 47.94
N ARG A 15 -6.69 26.84 49.24
CA ARG A 15 -6.04 25.99 50.23
C ARG A 15 -6.73 24.63 50.34
N LEU A 16 -8.06 24.61 50.43
CA LEU A 16 -8.84 23.37 50.48
C LEU A 16 -8.64 22.53 49.21
N LEU A 17 -8.66 23.15 48.02
CA LEU A 17 -8.39 22.45 46.76
C LEU A 17 -6.97 21.89 46.69
N SER A 18 -5.98 22.62 47.19
CA SER A 18 -4.59 22.16 47.21
C SER A 18 -4.42 20.91 48.08
N GLN A 19 -5.18 20.78 49.17
CA GLN A 19 -5.19 19.60 50.04
C GLN A 19 -5.95 18.42 49.40
N ILE A 20 -7.04 18.68 48.69
CA ILE A 20 -7.85 17.63 48.06
C ILE A 20 -7.17 17.09 46.79
N LEU A 21 -6.43 17.93 46.08
CA LEU A 21 -5.85 17.64 44.78
C LEU A 21 -4.33 17.46 44.83
N GLU A 22 -3.77 17.03 45.96
CA GLU A 22 -2.32 16.82 46.14
C GLU A 22 -1.71 15.90 45.06
N ASN A 23 -2.49 14.96 44.52
CA ASN A 23 -2.08 14.01 43.48
C ASN A 23 -2.29 14.52 42.04
N HIS A 24 -2.62 15.81 41.85
CA HIS A 24 -2.91 16.43 40.56
C HIS A 24 -2.05 17.67 40.37
N GLU A 25 -1.78 18.02 39.11
CA GLU A 25 -1.03 19.24 38.81
C GLU A 25 -2.02 20.42 38.78
N LEU A 26 -1.84 21.39 39.69
CA LEU A 26 -2.69 22.58 39.73
C LEU A 26 -2.07 23.71 38.90
N LEU A 27 -2.80 24.11 37.86
CA LEU A 27 -2.46 25.20 36.96
C LEU A 27 -3.15 26.47 37.45
N GLY A 28 -2.51 27.61 37.26
CA GLY A 28 -3.11 28.92 37.48
C GLY A 28 -2.62 29.94 36.45
N PRO A 29 -3.22 31.13 36.40
CA PRO A 29 -2.79 32.17 35.48
C PRO A 29 -1.34 32.58 35.74
N GLN A 30 -0.51 32.64 34.71
CA GLN A 30 0.87 33.12 34.77
C GLN A 30 0.97 34.43 33.98
N ASN A 31 1.60 35.45 34.56
CA ASN A 31 1.69 36.80 33.97
C ASN A 31 0.34 37.38 33.52
N GLY A 32 -0.74 36.98 34.20
CA GLY A 32 -2.08 37.42 33.87
C GLY A 32 -2.69 36.75 32.65
N LEU A 33 -2.17 35.61 32.16
CA LEU A 33 -2.73 34.80 31.07
C LEU A 33 -2.96 33.35 31.52
N ILE A 34 -3.91 32.66 30.88
CA ILE A 34 -4.05 31.20 31.03
C ILE A 34 -2.85 30.53 30.35
N PRO A 35 -2.23 29.50 30.97
CA PRO A 35 -1.12 28.78 30.36
C PRO A 35 -1.48 28.19 28.99
N ASP A 36 -0.59 28.36 28.02
CA ASP A 36 -0.71 27.74 26.69
C ASP A 36 -0.26 26.27 26.74
N ARG A 37 -1.02 25.47 27.50
CA ARG A 37 -0.86 24.02 27.60
C ARG A 37 -2.19 23.35 27.83
N ASN A 38 -2.27 22.07 27.50
CA ASN A 38 -3.49 21.27 27.68
C ASN A 38 -3.78 21.04 29.17
N PHE A 39 -5.05 21.09 29.54
CA PHE A 39 -5.53 20.74 30.88
C PHE A 39 -6.80 19.90 30.79
N ASP A 40 -7.00 19.08 31.81
CA ASP A 40 -8.04 18.05 31.87
C ASP A 40 -9.35 18.55 32.46
N MET A 41 -9.31 19.64 33.22
CA MET A 41 -10.46 20.20 33.92
C MET A 41 -10.21 21.65 34.33
N VAL A 42 -11.27 22.45 34.44
CA VAL A 42 -11.21 23.82 34.97
C VAL A 42 -12.05 23.90 36.25
N ILE A 43 -11.54 24.59 37.26
CA ILE A 43 -12.31 24.97 38.45
C ILE A 43 -12.28 26.49 38.54
N ALA A 44 -13.40 27.15 38.30
CA ALA A 44 -13.48 28.61 38.20
C ALA A 44 -14.58 29.17 39.08
N ASP A 45 -14.39 30.38 39.60
CA ASP A 45 -15.50 31.15 40.16
C ASP A 45 -16.22 31.95 39.06
N LEU A 46 -17.39 32.50 39.40
CA LEU A 46 -18.21 33.25 38.46
C LEU A 46 -17.47 34.42 37.80
N GLY A 47 -16.64 35.13 38.56
CA GLY A 47 -15.91 36.29 38.04
C GLY A 47 -14.81 35.87 37.07
N ALA A 48 -14.08 34.81 37.41
CA ALA A 48 -13.05 34.24 36.57
C ALA A 48 -13.60 33.62 35.28
N LEU A 49 -14.72 32.88 35.37
CA LEU A 49 -15.33 32.26 34.19
C LEU A 49 -15.82 33.31 33.19
N VAL A 50 -16.42 34.41 33.65
CA VAL A 50 -16.80 35.54 32.79
C VAL A 50 -15.57 36.23 32.20
N LYS A 51 -14.53 36.46 33.01
CA LYS A 51 -13.29 37.12 32.56
C LYS A 51 -12.57 36.32 31.47
N TRP A 52 -12.53 34.99 31.61
CA TRP A 52 -11.75 34.09 30.77
C TRP A 52 -12.58 33.33 29.74
N ARG A 53 -13.84 33.71 29.56
CA ARG A 53 -14.81 32.97 28.74
C ARG A 53 -14.25 32.65 27.35
N ASP A 54 -13.77 33.65 26.63
CA ASP A 54 -13.38 33.49 25.23
C ASP A 54 -12.08 32.65 25.12
N THR A 55 -11.15 32.80 26.06
CA THR A 55 -9.94 31.98 26.13
C THR A 55 -10.25 30.52 26.47
N LEU A 56 -11.15 30.27 27.43
CA LEU A 56 -11.58 28.92 27.79
C LEU A 56 -12.38 28.27 26.65
N ALA A 57 -13.20 29.04 25.95
CA ALA A 57 -13.90 28.57 24.75
C ALA A 57 -12.90 28.13 23.67
N ALA A 58 -11.86 28.93 23.39
CA ALA A 58 -10.81 28.56 22.43
C ALA A 58 -10.08 27.27 22.82
N HIS A 59 -9.73 27.07 24.10
CA HIS A 59 -9.12 25.81 24.55
C HIS A 59 -10.07 24.61 24.41
N ARG A 60 -11.36 24.80 24.72
CA ARG A 60 -12.38 23.75 24.58
C ARG A 60 -12.61 23.38 23.12
N GLU A 61 -12.64 24.37 22.23
CA GLU A 61 -12.80 24.18 20.80
C GLU A 61 -11.59 23.47 20.18
N ALA A 62 -10.37 23.87 20.57
CA ALA A 62 -9.13 23.25 20.10
C ALA A 62 -8.99 21.76 20.49
N GLN A 63 -9.69 21.32 21.54
CA GLN A 63 -9.68 19.93 21.99
C GLN A 63 -10.98 19.18 21.67
N ALA A 64 -11.93 19.81 20.98
CA ALA A 64 -13.14 19.13 20.54
C ALA A 64 -12.79 17.95 19.61
N PRO A 65 -13.46 16.79 19.72
CA PRO A 65 -14.66 16.52 20.53
C PRO A 65 -14.37 16.11 21.99
N ALA A 66 -13.11 16.01 22.41
CA ALA A 66 -12.75 15.63 23.77
C ALA A 66 -13.05 16.76 24.76
N LEU A 67 -14.04 16.56 25.63
CA LEU A 67 -14.56 17.56 26.55
C LEU A 67 -13.52 18.01 27.57
N ILE A 68 -13.38 19.33 27.81
CA ILE A 68 -12.72 19.88 29.00
C ILE A 68 -13.81 20.39 29.95
N PRO A 69 -14.10 19.68 31.05
CA PRO A 69 -15.19 20.02 31.93
C PRO A 69 -14.80 21.17 32.89
N VAL A 70 -15.73 22.08 33.15
CA VAL A 70 -15.60 23.26 34.00
C VAL A 70 -16.51 23.12 35.22
N LEU A 71 -15.92 23.22 36.40
CA LEU A 71 -16.60 23.20 37.70
C LEU A 71 -16.73 24.63 38.19
N LEU A 72 -17.96 25.12 38.19
CA LEU A 72 -18.26 26.48 38.62
C LEU A 72 -18.43 26.54 40.14
N VAL A 73 -17.64 27.36 40.82
CA VAL A 73 -17.74 27.63 42.26
C VAL A 73 -18.44 28.96 42.49
N VAL A 74 -19.62 28.93 43.09
CA VAL A 74 -20.47 30.12 43.32
C VAL A 74 -20.91 30.23 44.77
N ARG A 75 -21.37 31.41 45.18
CA ARG A 75 -22.17 31.55 46.41
C ARG A 75 -23.64 31.26 46.10
N GLU A 76 -24.41 30.90 47.13
CA GLU A 76 -25.85 30.61 46.99
C GLU A 76 -26.59 31.75 46.29
N SER A 77 -26.28 33.00 46.64
CA SER A 77 -26.87 34.20 46.03
C SER A 77 -26.55 34.39 44.54
N GLN A 78 -25.56 33.68 44.01
CA GLN A 78 -25.11 33.77 42.61
C GLN A 78 -25.62 32.61 41.75
N LEU A 79 -26.19 31.55 42.35
CA LEU A 79 -26.58 30.32 41.67
C LEU A 79 -27.59 30.57 40.54
N SER A 80 -28.64 31.35 40.82
CA SER A 80 -29.66 31.69 39.82
C SER A 80 -29.09 32.49 38.65
N ARG A 81 -28.17 33.42 38.93
CA ARG A 81 -27.50 34.25 37.91
C ARG A 81 -26.54 33.43 37.06
N ALA A 82 -25.80 32.51 37.67
CA ALA A 82 -24.88 31.62 36.96
C ALA A 82 -25.63 30.76 35.95
N ARG A 83 -26.75 30.14 36.36
CA ARG A 83 -27.57 29.30 35.46
C ARG A 83 -28.19 30.06 34.29
N SER A 84 -28.57 31.33 34.46
CA SER A 84 -29.17 32.11 33.37
C SER A 84 -28.15 32.74 32.42
N THR A 85 -26.94 33.03 32.89
CA THR A 85 -25.94 33.83 32.15
C THR A 85 -24.85 32.99 31.48
N LEU A 86 -24.63 31.75 31.96
CA LEU A 86 -23.48 30.91 31.58
C LEU A 86 -23.90 29.55 31.06
N ASP A 87 -25.07 29.46 30.42
CA ASP A 87 -25.57 28.21 29.85
C ASP A 87 -24.53 27.60 28.87
N GLY A 88 -24.25 26.30 29.02
CA GLY A 88 -23.23 25.58 28.24
C GLY A 88 -21.75 25.89 28.56
N GLN A 89 -21.44 26.83 29.46
CA GLN A 89 -20.05 27.19 29.79
C GLN A 89 -19.44 26.36 30.93
N PHE A 90 -20.25 25.55 31.62
CA PHE A 90 -19.81 24.65 32.67
C PHE A 90 -20.65 23.37 32.74
N GLU A 91 -20.04 22.30 33.21
CA GLU A 91 -20.63 20.96 33.30
C GLU A 91 -21.23 20.68 34.67
N ASP A 92 -20.67 21.31 35.71
CA ASP A 92 -21.19 21.18 37.07
C ASP A 92 -20.95 22.43 37.92
N VAL A 93 -21.72 22.59 39.00
CA VAL A 93 -21.70 23.75 39.89
C VAL A 93 -21.66 23.34 41.36
N VAL A 94 -20.83 24.02 42.15
CA VAL A 94 -20.72 23.84 43.61
C VAL A 94 -20.94 25.15 44.32
N VAL A 95 -21.72 25.08 45.39
CA VAL A 95 -22.01 26.24 46.24
C VAL A 95 -21.00 26.30 47.40
N SER A 96 -20.47 27.49 47.66
CA SER A 96 -19.63 27.80 48.82
C SER A 96 -20.49 28.01 50.09
N PRO A 97 -20.08 27.50 51.28
CA PRO A 97 -18.77 26.93 51.60
C PRO A 97 -18.56 25.51 51.08
N LEU A 98 -17.40 25.28 50.47
CA LEU A 98 -17.03 24.00 49.86
C LEU A 98 -16.86 22.91 50.93
N ARG A 99 -17.48 21.75 50.71
CA ARG A 99 -17.30 20.55 51.53
C ARG A 99 -16.40 19.55 50.80
N ALA A 100 -15.36 19.06 51.48
CA ALA A 100 -14.39 18.16 50.86
C ALA A 100 -15.02 16.90 50.23
N PRO A 101 -15.95 16.17 50.88
CA PRO A 101 -16.53 14.96 50.28
C PRO A 101 -17.29 15.23 48.99
N GLU A 102 -18.04 16.34 48.94
CA GLU A 102 -18.78 16.74 47.74
C GLU A 102 -17.84 17.12 46.60
N LEU A 103 -16.80 17.90 46.92
CA LEU A 103 -15.83 18.38 45.94
C LEU A 103 -15.01 17.23 45.34
N ILE A 104 -14.60 16.26 46.17
CA ILE A 104 -13.91 15.05 45.72
C ILE A 104 -14.80 14.27 44.74
N ALA A 105 -16.06 14.02 45.09
CA ALA A 105 -16.97 13.25 44.26
C ALA A 105 -17.22 13.92 42.89
N ARG A 106 -17.43 15.23 42.87
CA ARG A 106 -17.69 15.98 41.62
C ARG A 106 -16.45 16.04 40.73
N ILE A 107 -15.27 16.34 41.30
CA ILE A 107 -14.01 16.35 40.54
C ILE A 107 -13.72 14.96 39.97
N ALA A 108 -13.86 13.91 40.78
CA ALA A 108 -13.64 12.54 40.32
C ALA A 108 -14.59 12.15 39.17
N ASN A 109 -15.86 12.55 39.24
CA ASN A 109 -16.81 12.30 38.16
C ASN A 109 -16.44 13.06 36.87
N MET A 110 -16.05 14.32 36.98
CA MET A 110 -15.67 15.14 35.83
C MET A 110 -14.37 14.68 35.17
N LEU A 111 -13.36 14.31 35.95
CA LEU A 111 -12.13 13.73 35.42
C LEU A 111 -12.38 12.38 34.72
N ARG A 112 -13.32 11.57 35.24
CA ARG A 112 -13.75 10.34 34.56
C ARG A 112 -14.44 10.66 33.23
N LEU A 113 -15.33 11.65 33.19
CA LEU A 113 -15.97 12.08 31.93
C LEU A 113 -14.93 12.58 30.92
N ARG A 114 -13.97 13.41 31.35
CA ARG A 114 -12.84 13.84 30.52
C ARG A 114 -12.12 12.64 29.92
N GLN A 115 -11.69 11.70 30.77
CA GLN A 115 -10.95 10.52 30.32
C GLN A 115 -11.75 9.71 29.30
N SER A 116 -13.02 9.43 29.56
CA SER A 116 -13.87 8.69 28.63
C SER A 116 -14.06 9.41 27.29
N THR A 117 -14.20 10.74 27.27
CA THR A 117 -14.33 11.49 26.00
C THR A 117 -13.03 11.53 25.21
N VAL A 118 -11.86 11.59 25.87
CA VAL A 118 -10.56 11.45 25.21
C VAL A 118 -10.41 10.07 24.59
N GLU A 119 -10.72 9.01 25.35
CA GLU A 119 -10.65 7.62 24.86
C GLU A 119 -11.59 7.38 23.67
N LEU A 120 -12.82 7.91 23.73
CA LEU A 120 -13.78 7.82 22.63
C LEU A 120 -13.31 8.58 21.39
N SER A 121 -12.79 9.80 21.56
CA SER A 121 -12.25 10.58 20.44
C SER A 121 -11.06 9.90 19.78
N GLN A 122 -10.16 9.31 20.58
CA GLN A 122 -9.03 8.58 20.05
C GLN A 122 -9.48 7.35 19.26
N ARG A 123 -10.41 6.55 19.82
CA ARG A 123 -10.97 5.38 19.11
C ARG A 123 -11.72 5.77 17.84
N ALA A 124 -12.43 6.90 17.85
CA ALA A 124 -13.11 7.41 16.66
C ALA A 124 -12.10 7.78 15.56
N ASN A 125 -11.04 8.51 15.90
CA ASN A 125 -9.99 8.89 14.96
C ASN A 125 -9.23 7.66 14.41
N GLU A 126 -8.94 6.68 15.26
CA GLU A 126 -8.33 5.40 14.86
C GLU A 126 -9.24 4.63 13.90
N SER A 127 -10.54 4.56 14.21
CA SER A 127 -11.53 3.89 13.35
C SER A 127 -11.72 4.62 12.02
N GLU A 128 -11.75 5.94 12.01
CA GLU A 128 -11.86 6.75 10.79
C GLU A 128 -10.63 6.54 9.89
N SER A 129 -9.43 6.62 10.47
CA SER A 129 -8.18 6.34 9.76
C SER A 129 -8.14 4.92 9.20
N ALA A 130 -8.65 3.93 9.95
CA ALA A 130 -8.74 2.55 9.48
C ALA A 130 -9.73 2.39 8.32
N LEU A 131 -10.87 3.09 8.35
CA LEU A 131 -11.84 3.12 7.26
C LEU A 131 -11.26 3.76 6.00
N GLU A 132 -10.55 4.88 6.12
CA GLU A 132 -9.88 5.54 5.00
C GLU A 132 -8.82 4.63 4.34
N ASN A 133 -7.98 3.98 5.15
CA ASN A 133 -6.98 3.04 4.66
C ASN A 133 -7.63 1.84 3.94
N MET A 134 -8.71 1.31 4.51
CA MET A 134 -9.46 0.20 3.91
C MET A 134 -10.12 0.60 2.59
N ASP A 135 -10.76 1.77 2.53
CA ASP A 135 -11.40 2.28 1.32
C ASP A 135 -10.37 2.51 0.19
N ARG A 136 -9.20 3.07 0.52
CA ARG A 136 -8.07 3.15 -0.40
C ARG A 136 -7.67 1.77 -0.93
N ALA A 137 -7.42 0.82 -0.01
CA ALA A 137 -6.99 -0.53 -0.35
C ALA A 137 -8.02 -1.25 -1.24
N PHE A 138 -9.32 -1.07 -0.98
CA PHE A 138 -10.39 -1.65 -1.78
C PHE A 138 -10.50 -1.04 -3.19
N ARG A 139 -10.33 0.28 -3.31
CA ARG A 139 -10.29 0.95 -4.62
C ARG A 139 -9.11 0.43 -5.46
N ILE A 140 -7.92 0.35 -4.88
CA ILE A 140 -6.72 -0.22 -5.53
C ILE A 140 -6.95 -1.68 -5.92
N PHE A 141 -7.48 -2.50 -5.00
CA PHE A 141 -7.79 -3.91 -5.26
C PHE A 141 -8.72 -4.08 -6.45
N SER A 142 -9.78 -3.29 -6.51
CA SER A 142 -10.79 -3.36 -7.59
C SER A 142 -10.20 -2.93 -8.93
N ALA A 143 -9.46 -1.81 -8.96
CA ALA A 143 -8.81 -1.32 -10.18
C ALA A 143 -7.79 -2.32 -10.73
N CYS A 144 -6.93 -2.87 -9.87
CA CYS A 144 -5.91 -3.82 -10.30
C CYS A 144 -6.50 -5.16 -10.76
N ASN A 145 -7.61 -5.62 -10.18
CA ASN A 145 -8.28 -6.85 -10.65
C ASN A 145 -8.85 -6.71 -12.06
N GLU A 146 -9.35 -5.54 -12.45
CA GLU A 146 -9.76 -5.30 -13.83
C GLU A 146 -8.58 -5.37 -14.81
N LEU A 147 -7.39 -4.92 -14.38
CA LEU A 147 -6.17 -5.00 -15.18
C LEU A 147 -5.73 -6.45 -15.42
N VAL A 148 -5.80 -7.31 -14.40
CA VAL A 148 -5.49 -8.76 -14.53
C VAL A 148 -6.26 -9.40 -15.69
N ILE A 149 -7.52 -9.00 -15.88
CA ILE A 149 -8.41 -9.61 -16.88
C ILE A 149 -8.08 -9.10 -18.30
N ARG A 150 -7.59 -7.87 -18.44
CA ARG A 150 -7.47 -7.19 -19.73
C ARG A 150 -6.06 -7.19 -20.31
N ALA A 151 -5.04 -7.33 -19.46
CA ALA A 151 -3.66 -7.27 -19.89
C ALA A 151 -3.32 -8.37 -20.90
N LYS A 152 -2.47 -8.04 -21.87
CA LYS A 152 -2.01 -8.98 -22.92
C LYS A 152 -0.57 -9.40 -22.73
N THR A 153 0.21 -8.63 -21.97
CA THR A 153 1.61 -8.90 -21.71
C THR A 153 1.95 -8.71 -20.23
N GLU A 154 3.00 -9.38 -19.74
CA GLU A 154 3.47 -9.21 -18.35
C GLU A 154 3.90 -7.77 -18.07
N THR A 155 4.58 -7.13 -19.02
CA THR A 155 5.06 -5.75 -18.87
C THR A 155 3.89 -4.78 -18.73
N GLU A 156 2.88 -4.87 -19.60
CA GLU A 156 1.65 -4.06 -19.52
C GLU A 156 0.94 -4.27 -18.17
N LEU A 157 0.78 -5.52 -17.73
CA LEU A 157 0.15 -5.83 -16.46
C LEU A 157 0.89 -5.18 -15.28
N LEU A 158 2.21 -5.36 -15.22
CA LEU A 158 3.02 -4.88 -14.11
C LEU A 158 3.10 -3.35 -14.07
N ASP A 159 3.33 -2.71 -15.20
CA ASP A 159 3.47 -1.25 -15.28
C ASP A 159 2.15 -0.55 -14.91
N GLU A 160 1.02 -1.01 -15.47
CA GLU A 160 -0.28 -0.43 -15.14
C GLU A 160 -0.67 -0.69 -13.68
N MET A 161 -0.38 -1.87 -13.13
CA MET A 161 -0.63 -2.17 -11.72
C MET A 161 0.18 -1.30 -10.78
N LEU A 162 1.49 -1.17 -11.02
CA LEU A 162 2.35 -0.33 -10.20
C LEU A 162 1.92 1.14 -10.30
N GLY A 163 1.46 1.59 -11.47
CA GLY A 163 0.83 2.89 -11.64
C GLY A 163 -0.43 3.07 -10.78
N GLN A 164 -1.33 2.08 -10.74
CA GLN A 164 -2.53 2.12 -9.87
C GLN A 164 -2.17 2.08 -8.38
N LEU A 165 -1.12 1.33 -8.01
CA LEU A 165 -0.67 1.23 -6.63
C LEU A 165 -0.07 2.53 -6.12
N VAL A 166 0.57 3.33 -6.98
CA VAL A 166 1.32 4.54 -6.58
C VAL A 166 0.63 5.86 -6.95
N GLY A 167 -0.38 5.84 -7.83
CA GLY A 167 -1.10 7.02 -8.33
C GLY A 167 -1.76 7.90 -7.26
N ASP A 168 -2.63 8.83 -7.66
CA ASP A 168 -3.06 10.03 -6.91
C ASP A 168 -3.35 9.88 -5.39
N HIS A 169 -3.72 8.69 -4.90
CA HIS A 169 -3.97 8.42 -3.47
C HIS A 169 -3.39 7.08 -2.98
N GLY A 170 -2.39 6.53 -3.66
CA GLY A 170 -1.83 5.20 -3.40
C GLY A 170 -0.69 5.16 -2.37
N TYR A 171 0.23 4.24 -2.60
CA TYR A 171 1.47 4.05 -1.86
C TYR A 171 2.55 5.01 -2.37
N ARG A 172 3.55 5.32 -1.53
CA ARG A 172 4.66 6.22 -1.89
C ARG A 172 5.53 5.67 -3.01
N PHE A 173 5.78 4.37 -2.94
CA PHE A 173 6.66 3.65 -3.84
C PHE A 173 6.24 2.20 -3.88
N ALA A 174 6.32 1.60 -5.06
CA ALA A 174 6.07 0.18 -5.24
C ALA A 174 7.08 -0.40 -6.23
N TRP A 175 7.48 -1.65 -5.99
CA TRP A 175 8.29 -2.38 -6.94
C TRP A 175 7.97 -3.86 -6.93
N PHE A 176 8.21 -4.48 -8.07
CA PHE A 176 8.05 -5.91 -8.29
C PHE A 176 9.39 -6.53 -8.68
N GLY A 177 9.71 -7.65 -8.04
CA GLY A 177 10.92 -8.41 -8.35
C GLY A 177 10.70 -9.92 -8.33
N ILE A 178 11.63 -10.65 -8.95
CA ILE A 178 11.62 -12.10 -9.08
C ILE A 178 12.82 -12.68 -8.33
N ALA A 179 12.58 -13.72 -7.54
CA ALA A 179 13.63 -14.46 -6.86
C ALA A 179 14.46 -15.26 -7.89
N GLN A 180 15.77 -15.01 -7.90
CA GLN A 180 16.72 -15.74 -8.72
C GLN A 180 17.30 -16.93 -7.95
N HIS A 181 17.55 -18.02 -8.68
CA HIS A 181 18.12 -19.26 -8.14
C HIS A 181 19.65 -19.32 -8.32
N ASP A 182 20.30 -18.15 -8.23
CA ASP A 182 21.76 -18.04 -8.23
C ASP A 182 22.34 -18.36 -6.84
N GLU A 183 23.67 -18.42 -6.74
CA GLU A 183 24.35 -18.70 -5.47
C GLU A 183 24.07 -17.65 -4.39
N GLN A 184 23.80 -16.40 -4.79
CA GLN A 184 23.52 -15.28 -3.90
C GLN A 184 22.07 -15.23 -3.44
N LYS A 185 21.19 -16.05 -4.03
CA LYS A 185 19.74 -15.97 -3.88
C LYS A 185 19.27 -14.54 -4.09
N SER A 186 19.67 -13.93 -5.20
CA SER A 186 19.36 -12.53 -5.50
C SER A 186 17.88 -12.33 -5.83
N VAL A 187 17.42 -11.08 -5.73
CA VAL A 187 16.09 -10.68 -6.22
C VAL A 187 16.29 -9.67 -7.34
N GLU A 188 15.87 -10.03 -8.54
CA GLU A 188 15.92 -9.15 -9.71
C GLU A 188 14.67 -8.26 -9.72
N VAL A 189 14.86 -6.94 -9.73
CA VAL A 189 13.74 -6.00 -9.89
C VAL A 189 13.37 -5.94 -11.37
N ILE A 190 12.10 -6.21 -11.67
CA ILE A 190 11.57 -6.22 -13.04
C ILE A 190 10.79 -4.94 -13.35
N ALA A 191 10.13 -4.34 -12.35
CA ALA A 191 9.35 -3.13 -12.53
C ALA A 191 9.25 -2.34 -11.22
N HIS A 192 9.12 -1.01 -11.33
CA HIS A 192 8.93 -0.12 -10.18
C HIS A 192 8.13 1.13 -10.57
N CYS A 193 7.49 1.76 -9.59
CA CYS A 193 6.79 3.03 -9.76
C CYS A 193 6.92 3.90 -8.51
N GLY A 194 6.98 5.21 -8.70
CA GLY A 194 7.11 6.22 -7.65
C GLY A 194 8.47 6.93 -7.63
N GLY A 195 8.57 7.98 -6.82
CA GLY A 195 9.70 8.92 -6.82
C GLY A 195 10.98 8.43 -6.10
N ALA A 196 11.23 7.12 -6.06
CA ALA A 196 12.36 6.52 -5.34
C ALA A 196 13.09 5.45 -6.18
N ALA A 197 13.27 5.69 -7.49
CA ALA A 197 14.04 4.76 -8.34
C ALA A 197 15.49 4.60 -7.86
N GLU A 198 16.14 5.69 -7.43
CA GLU A 198 17.52 5.70 -6.91
C GLU A 198 17.73 4.81 -5.67
N TYR A 199 16.66 4.55 -4.91
CA TYR A 199 16.67 3.62 -3.78
C TYR A 199 16.97 2.19 -4.24
N LEU A 200 16.50 1.79 -5.42
CA LEU A 200 16.70 0.44 -5.97
C LEU A 200 18.08 0.24 -6.60
N GLU A 201 18.67 1.28 -7.19
CA GLU A 201 19.97 1.20 -7.86
C GLU A 201 21.12 0.79 -6.90
N ASN A 202 21.00 1.18 -5.63
CA ASN A 202 22.01 0.94 -4.60
C ASN A 202 21.70 -0.27 -3.72
N MET A 203 20.62 -1.00 -4.02
CA MET A 203 20.12 -2.08 -3.18
C MET A 203 20.68 -3.44 -3.61
N GLN A 204 21.34 -4.13 -2.68
CA GLN A 204 21.57 -5.57 -2.82
C GLN A 204 20.41 -6.32 -2.17
N LEU A 205 19.51 -6.83 -3.00
CA LEU A 205 18.34 -7.60 -2.56
C LEU A 205 18.66 -9.09 -2.61
N SER A 206 18.38 -9.79 -1.52
CA SER A 206 18.53 -11.24 -1.43
C SER A 206 17.28 -11.85 -0.78
N TRP A 207 17.03 -13.11 -1.05
CA TRP A 207 16.11 -13.96 -0.29
C TRP A 207 16.87 -15.07 0.46
N GLY A 208 18.19 -15.02 0.49
CA GLY A 208 19.04 -15.92 1.28
C GLY A 208 19.00 -15.68 2.78
N ASP A 209 19.64 -16.56 3.55
CA ASP A 209 19.78 -16.42 4.99
C ASP A 209 21.02 -15.56 5.32
N ASN A 210 20.98 -14.28 4.91
CA ASN A 210 22.03 -13.29 5.10
C ASN A 210 21.42 -11.94 5.51
N ALA A 211 22.24 -10.96 5.89
CA ALA A 211 21.75 -9.64 6.34
C ALA A 211 20.84 -8.96 5.31
N GLN A 212 21.14 -9.09 4.01
CA GLN A 212 20.36 -8.54 2.90
C GLN A 212 19.07 -9.35 2.62
N GLY A 213 18.95 -10.55 3.16
CA GLY A 213 17.80 -11.41 2.98
C GLY A 213 16.81 -11.36 4.13
N GLN A 214 17.20 -10.87 5.31
CA GLN A 214 16.30 -10.81 6.47
C GLN A 214 15.25 -9.70 6.40
N GLY A 215 15.38 -8.77 5.44
CA GLY A 215 14.40 -7.73 5.21
C GLY A 215 13.03 -8.28 4.77
N PRO A 216 11.98 -7.44 4.79
CA PRO A 216 10.61 -7.87 4.47
C PRO A 216 10.47 -8.61 3.13
N ALA A 217 11.15 -8.13 2.08
CA ALA A 217 11.07 -8.77 0.76
C ALA A 217 11.67 -10.19 0.74
N GLY A 218 12.87 -10.37 1.27
CA GLY A 218 13.52 -11.68 1.32
C GLY A 218 12.78 -12.66 2.23
N SER A 219 12.28 -12.18 3.38
CA SER A 219 11.46 -12.98 4.30
C SER A 219 10.13 -13.40 3.67
N ALA A 220 9.46 -12.51 2.93
CA ALA A 220 8.21 -12.81 2.24
C ALA A 220 8.41 -13.90 1.18
N ILE A 221 9.48 -13.83 0.39
CA ILE A 221 9.85 -14.85 -0.59
C ILE A 221 10.12 -16.19 0.10
N ARG A 222 10.92 -16.23 1.16
CA ARG A 222 11.27 -17.48 1.87
C ARG A 222 10.07 -18.16 2.52
N ARG A 223 9.21 -17.38 3.15
CA ARG A 223 8.08 -17.90 3.96
C ARG A 223 6.81 -18.05 3.14
N CYS A 224 6.75 -17.49 1.93
CA CYS A 224 5.54 -17.39 1.11
C CYS A 224 4.35 -16.78 1.87
N GLN A 225 4.63 -15.81 2.75
CA GLN A 225 3.62 -15.06 3.53
C GLN A 225 3.91 -13.55 3.46
N PRO A 226 2.89 -12.69 3.67
CA PRO A 226 3.09 -11.25 3.79
C PRO A 226 4.03 -10.93 4.95
N GLU A 227 4.98 -10.03 4.71
CA GLU A 227 5.87 -9.51 5.74
C GLU A 227 5.73 -7.99 5.79
N VAL A 228 5.61 -7.45 7.00
CA VAL A 228 5.37 -6.02 7.22
C VAL A 228 6.38 -5.47 8.20
N SER A 229 6.92 -4.29 7.88
CA SER A 229 7.62 -3.45 8.85
C SER A 229 6.82 -2.17 9.02
N GLN A 230 6.20 -2.04 10.19
CA GLN A 230 5.34 -0.89 10.50
C GLN A 230 6.14 0.39 10.75
N ASN A 231 7.43 0.28 11.06
CA ASN A 231 8.29 1.44 11.28
C ASN A 231 9.74 1.13 10.91
N LEU A 232 10.17 1.61 9.73
CA LEU A 232 11.50 1.39 9.18
C LEU A 232 12.61 2.02 10.03
N HIS A 233 12.30 3.05 10.82
CA HIS A 233 13.28 3.73 11.67
C HIS A 233 13.69 2.91 12.90
N THR A 234 12.82 2.00 13.34
CA THR A 234 13.02 1.22 14.57
C THR A 234 13.20 -0.28 14.32
N ASP A 235 12.86 -0.78 13.14
CA ASP A 235 12.97 -2.20 12.81
C ASP A 235 14.44 -2.63 12.59
N PRO A 236 15.01 -3.48 13.45
CA PRO A 236 16.40 -3.95 13.32
C PRO A 236 16.65 -4.77 12.06
N LEU A 237 15.63 -5.49 11.56
CA LEU A 237 15.78 -6.32 10.35
C LEU A 237 15.85 -5.47 9.08
N PHE A 238 15.52 -4.18 9.18
CA PHE A 238 15.59 -3.22 8.08
C PHE A 238 16.85 -2.34 8.11
N ASP A 239 17.74 -2.53 9.10
CA ASP A 239 18.98 -1.76 9.27
C ASP A 239 19.79 -1.54 7.96
N PRO A 240 20.00 -2.57 7.10
CA PRO A 240 20.79 -2.40 5.88
C PRO A 240 20.25 -1.34 4.90
N TRP A 241 18.95 -1.04 4.94
CA TRP A 241 18.26 -0.16 3.99
C TRP A 241 17.72 1.12 4.61
N ARG A 242 17.69 1.22 5.95
CA ARG A 242 17.09 2.35 6.69
C ARG A 242 17.57 3.70 6.19
N GLY A 243 18.88 3.87 6.00
CA GLY A 243 19.48 5.14 5.58
C GLY A 243 18.97 5.62 4.22
N SER A 244 18.90 4.72 3.24
CA SER A 244 18.43 5.03 1.89
C SER A 244 16.91 5.24 1.86
N ALA A 245 16.15 4.42 2.60
CA ALA A 245 14.70 4.55 2.68
C ALA A 245 14.24 5.88 3.30
N ALA A 246 14.91 6.32 4.37
CA ALA A 246 14.60 7.56 5.06
C ALA A 246 14.78 8.80 4.17
N GLN A 247 15.77 8.79 3.27
CA GLN A 247 16.00 9.89 2.30
C GLN A 247 14.83 10.08 1.33
N HIS A 248 14.03 9.05 1.12
CA HIS A 248 12.91 9.04 0.18
C HIS A 248 11.54 9.17 0.86
N GLY A 249 11.51 9.41 2.18
CA GLY A 249 10.28 9.59 2.96
C GLY A 249 9.50 8.29 3.21
N MET A 250 10.16 7.13 3.09
CA MET A 250 9.53 5.83 3.33
C MET A 250 9.62 5.48 4.83
N ASN A 251 8.47 5.21 5.45
CA ASN A 251 8.35 5.02 6.90
C ASN A 251 7.79 3.65 7.30
N SER A 252 7.13 2.94 6.38
CA SER A 252 6.71 1.54 6.55
C SER A 252 6.74 0.81 5.20
N VAL A 253 6.82 -0.53 5.24
CA VAL A 253 6.79 -1.38 4.04
C VAL A 253 5.95 -2.64 4.26
N LEU A 254 5.20 -3.03 3.23
CA LEU A 254 4.53 -4.32 3.11
C LEU A 254 5.12 -5.08 1.92
N ALA A 255 5.69 -6.25 2.17
CA ALA A 255 6.18 -7.16 1.15
C ALA A 255 5.21 -8.33 0.98
N LEU A 256 4.74 -8.53 -0.25
CA LEU A 256 3.74 -9.53 -0.61
C LEU A 256 4.37 -10.54 -1.55
N PRO A 257 4.38 -11.84 -1.23
CA PRO A 257 4.90 -12.85 -2.13
C PRO A 257 3.89 -13.19 -3.23
N LEU A 258 4.39 -13.42 -4.44
CA LEU A 258 3.64 -13.81 -5.62
C LEU A 258 4.13 -15.17 -6.09
N LEU A 259 3.36 -16.23 -5.87
CA LEU A 259 3.70 -17.56 -6.38
C LEU A 259 3.20 -17.68 -7.83
N ILE A 260 4.09 -17.39 -8.79
CA ILE A 260 3.76 -17.35 -10.23
C ILE A 260 3.76 -18.76 -10.83
N SER A 261 4.69 -19.60 -10.38
CA SER A 261 4.75 -21.03 -10.72
C SER A 261 5.44 -21.79 -9.59
N GLU A 262 5.51 -23.12 -9.66
CA GLU A 262 6.14 -23.96 -8.61
C GLU A 262 7.58 -23.52 -8.29
N ASN A 263 8.32 -23.02 -9.28
CA ASN A 263 9.72 -22.62 -9.15
C ASN A 263 9.93 -21.10 -9.31
N THR A 264 8.87 -20.29 -9.39
CA THR A 264 9.00 -18.84 -9.56
C THR A 264 8.20 -18.11 -8.51
N VAL A 265 8.93 -17.50 -7.57
CA VAL A 265 8.36 -16.62 -6.54
C VAL A 265 8.79 -15.18 -6.84
N GLY A 266 7.80 -14.32 -7.04
CA GLY A 266 7.99 -12.88 -7.07
C GLY A 266 7.69 -12.23 -5.72
N VAL A 267 8.00 -10.95 -5.62
CA VAL A 267 7.64 -10.11 -4.49
C VAL A 267 7.15 -8.76 -4.99
N LEU A 268 6.05 -8.28 -4.41
CA LEU A 268 5.56 -6.92 -4.56
C LEU A 268 5.78 -6.20 -3.23
N ALA A 269 6.62 -5.17 -3.24
CA ALA A 269 6.88 -4.35 -2.06
C ALA A 269 6.17 -3.00 -2.20
N LEU A 270 5.41 -2.62 -1.18
CA LEU A 270 4.62 -1.40 -1.10
C LEU A 270 5.14 -0.55 0.05
N TYR A 271 5.47 0.71 -0.18
CA TYR A 271 6.00 1.61 0.83
C TYR A 271 5.03 2.75 1.13
N SER A 272 4.94 3.16 2.39
CA SER A 272 4.11 4.29 2.82
C SER A 272 4.93 5.37 3.50
N GLU A 273 4.46 6.61 3.39
CA GLU A 273 4.99 7.77 4.13
C GLU A 273 4.55 7.77 5.61
N LYS A 274 3.60 6.91 6.01
CA LYS A 274 3.14 6.83 7.39
C LYS A 274 3.76 5.62 8.10
N PRO A 275 4.20 5.73 9.37
CA PRO A 275 4.40 4.57 10.21
C PRO A 275 3.04 3.92 10.51
N ASN A 276 3.03 2.61 10.78
CA ASN A 276 1.82 1.82 11.04
C ASN A 276 0.76 1.95 9.94
N ALA A 277 1.18 2.09 8.68
CA ALA A 277 0.26 2.35 7.57
C ALA A 277 -0.57 1.13 7.18
N PHE A 278 -0.13 -0.09 7.52
CA PHE A 278 -0.70 -1.34 7.02
C PHE A 278 -1.46 -2.07 8.13
N GLY A 279 -2.80 -1.97 8.12
CA GLY A 279 -3.64 -2.72 9.06
C GLY A 279 -3.79 -4.20 8.68
N GLU A 280 -4.18 -5.07 9.62
CA GLU A 280 -4.36 -6.51 9.35
C GLU A 280 -5.31 -6.79 8.18
N SER A 281 -6.47 -6.15 8.16
CA SER A 281 -7.45 -6.32 7.07
C SER A 281 -6.94 -5.77 5.72
N GLU A 282 -6.13 -4.71 5.73
CA GLU A 282 -5.50 -4.17 4.51
C GLU A 282 -4.42 -5.12 3.98
N ILE A 283 -3.60 -5.69 4.86
CA ILE A 283 -2.61 -6.72 4.51
C ILE A 283 -3.30 -7.91 3.86
N GLU A 284 -4.40 -8.40 4.44
CA GLU A 284 -5.16 -9.51 3.89
C GLU A 284 -5.69 -9.19 2.48
N LEU A 285 -6.27 -7.99 2.30
CA LEU A 285 -6.80 -7.56 1.01
C LEU A 285 -5.71 -7.42 -0.05
N MET A 286 -4.58 -6.80 0.30
CA MET A 286 -3.44 -6.65 -0.61
C MET A 286 -2.76 -7.98 -0.91
N TRP A 287 -2.74 -8.93 0.03
CA TRP A 287 -2.26 -10.27 -0.26
C TRP A 287 -3.18 -11.03 -1.22
N ARG A 288 -4.50 -10.86 -1.10
CA ARG A 288 -5.45 -11.36 -2.11
C ARG A 288 -5.20 -10.74 -3.48
N LEU A 289 -4.88 -9.44 -3.53
CA LEU A 289 -4.46 -8.81 -4.78
C LEU A 289 -3.20 -9.48 -5.34
N ALA A 290 -2.13 -9.61 -4.54
CA ALA A 290 -0.89 -10.25 -4.97
C ALA A 290 -1.11 -11.68 -5.51
N LYS A 291 -2.02 -12.45 -4.92
CA LYS A 291 -2.42 -13.77 -5.45
C LYS A 291 -3.11 -13.66 -6.82
N ASN A 292 -3.99 -12.69 -7.03
CA ASN A 292 -4.63 -12.45 -8.32
C ASN A 292 -3.60 -12.01 -9.39
N ILE A 293 -2.63 -11.17 -9.02
CA ILE A 293 -1.53 -10.77 -9.91
C ILE A 293 -0.73 -11.99 -10.33
N ALA A 294 -0.36 -12.86 -9.37
CA ALA A 294 0.40 -14.07 -9.65
C ALA A 294 -0.35 -15.01 -10.62
N LEU A 295 -1.66 -15.17 -10.43
CA LEU A 295 -2.52 -15.93 -11.35
C LEU A 295 -2.55 -15.30 -12.76
N GLY A 296 -2.68 -13.98 -12.85
CA GLY A 296 -2.62 -13.24 -14.12
C GLY A 296 -1.31 -13.46 -14.86
N LEU A 297 -0.18 -13.30 -14.17
CA LEU A 297 1.16 -13.56 -14.74
C LEU A 297 1.31 -15.00 -15.20
N SER A 298 0.86 -15.97 -14.40
CA SER A 298 0.89 -17.39 -14.79
C SER A 298 0.05 -17.66 -16.04
N ALA A 299 -1.13 -17.04 -16.14
CA ALA A 299 -2.00 -17.18 -17.31
C ALA A 299 -1.36 -16.59 -18.58
N LEU A 300 -0.76 -15.40 -18.47
CA LEU A 300 -0.04 -14.75 -19.56
C LEU A 300 1.15 -15.60 -20.05
N ARG A 301 1.97 -16.13 -19.13
CA ARG A 301 3.08 -17.05 -19.46
C ARG A 301 2.60 -18.30 -20.18
N SER A 302 1.52 -18.90 -19.68
CA SER A 302 0.96 -20.12 -20.25
C SER A 302 0.41 -19.88 -21.66
N HIS A 303 -0.25 -18.73 -21.89
CA HIS A 303 -0.73 -18.34 -23.20
C HIS A 303 0.42 -18.13 -24.18
N GLN A 304 1.46 -17.40 -23.79
CA GLN A 304 2.64 -17.18 -24.63
C GLN A 304 3.37 -18.49 -24.98
N ALA A 305 3.49 -19.41 -24.02
CA ALA A 305 4.08 -20.72 -24.24
C ALA A 305 3.24 -21.56 -25.23
N LEU A 306 1.91 -21.50 -25.12
CA LEU A 306 1.01 -22.20 -26.04
C LEU A 306 1.09 -21.64 -27.47
N ASP A 307 1.11 -20.32 -27.61
CA ASP A 307 1.25 -19.66 -28.93
C ASP A 307 2.57 -20.06 -29.60
N ALA A 308 3.68 -20.04 -28.84
CA ALA A 308 4.98 -20.44 -29.34
C ALA A 308 5.04 -21.93 -29.73
N GLU A 309 4.41 -22.82 -28.96
CA GLU A 309 4.31 -24.24 -29.32
C GLU A 309 3.45 -24.46 -30.56
N LYS A 310 2.34 -23.72 -30.70
CA LYS A 310 1.49 -23.78 -31.88
C LYS A 310 2.26 -23.33 -33.13
N GLU A 311 2.98 -22.21 -33.05
CA GLU A 311 3.81 -21.72 -34.15
C GLU A 311 4.88 -22.75 -34.55
N ARG A 312 5.59 -23.34 -33.59
CA ARG A 312 6.57 -24.42 -33.84
C ARG A 312 5.93 -25.66 -34.46
N ALA A 313 4.72 -26.02 -34.03
CA ALA A 313 3.98 -27.16 -34.58
C ALA A 313 3.56 -26.90 -36.03
N GLU A 314 3.05 -25.70 -36.33
CA GLU A 314 2.70 -25.26 -37.69
C GLU A 314 3.93 -25.23 -38.59
N GLU A 315 5.06 -24.70 -38.12
CA GLU A 315 6.33 -24.74 -38.86
C GLU A 315 6.73 -26.18 -39.20
N ARG A 316 6.68 -27.11 -38.25
CA ARG A 316 7.01 -28.53 -38.51
C ARG A 316 6.01 -29.21 -39.45
N ALA A 317 4.73 -28.89 -39.34
CA ALA A 317 3.67 -29.51 -40.13
C ALA A 317 3.67 -29.03 -41.59
N TYR A 318 4.00 -27.75 -41.83
CA TYR A 318 3.81 -27.10 -43.12
C TYR A 318 5.07 -26.61 -43.80
N ARG A 319 6.24 -26.65 -43.15
CA ARG A 319 7.51 -26.24 -43.76
C ARG A 319 8.43 -27.43 -43.97
N ASP A 320 9.17 -27.40 -45.06
CA ASP A 320 10.26 -28.34 -45.31
C ASP A 320 11.46 -28.00 -44.42
N ALA A 321 12.07 -29.02 -43.81
CA ALA A 321 13.10 -28.83 -42.79
C ALA A 321 14.37 -28.18 -43.33
N LEU A 322 14.72 -28.49 -44.59
CA LEU A 322 15.93 -28.03 -45.27
C LEU A 322 15.75 -26.63 -45.87
N THR A 323 14.66 -26.42 -46.62
CA THR A 323 14.45 -25.20 -47.41
C THR A 323 13.64 -24.12 -46.69
N LYS A 324 12.93 -24.48 -45.61
CA LYS A 324 11.93 -23.63 -44.92
C LYS A 324 10.80 -23.14 -45.84
N LEU A 325 10.67 -23.69 -47.03
CA LEU A 325 9.54 -23.44 -47.93
C LEU A 325 8.34 -24.28 -47.52
N PRO A 326 7.12 -23.90 -47.95
CA PRO A 326 5.96 -24.73 -47.72
C PRO A 326 6.17 -26.14 -48.27
N ASN A 327 5.91 -27.15 -47.45
CA ASN A 327 6.06 -28.54 -47.84
C ASN A 327 4.87 -29.00 -48.69
N ARG A 328 4.93 -30.26 -49.14
CA ARG A 328 3.88 -30.85 -49.97
C ARG A 328 2.50 -30.78 -49.32
N GLN A 329 2.40 -30.94 -48.01
CA GLN A 329 1.12 -30.91 -47.31
C GLN A 329 0.48 -29.52 -47.38
N TRP A 330 1.24 -28.47 -47.11
CA TRP A 330 0.77 -27.10 -47.27
C TRP A 330 0.28 -26.82 -48.70
N VAL A 331 1.05 -27.25 -49.71
CA VAL A 331 0.68 -27.05 -51.13
C VAL A 331 -0.66 -27.71 -51.45
N LEU A 332 -0.91 -28.92 -50.96
CA LEU A 332 -2.18 -29.61 -51.22
C LEU A 332 -3.38 -28.90 -50.56
N GLU A 333 -3.21 -28.36 -49.36
CA GLU A 333 -4.27 -27.61 -48.67
C GLU A 333 -4.55 -26.28 -49.38
N GLU A 334 -3.51 -25.55 -49.78
CA GLU A 334 -3.66 -24.29 -50.51
C GLU A 334 -4.32 -24.50 -51.88
N LEU A 335 -3.98 -25.58 -52.59
CA LEU A 335 -4.64 -25.93 -53.85
C LEU A 335 -6.14 -26.21 -53.65
N GLY A 336 -6.52 -26.92 -52.59
CA GLY A 336 -7.94 -27.14 -52.26
C GLY A 336 -8.67 -25.85 -51.91
N SER A 337 -8.01 -24.92 -51.20
CA SER A 337 -8.56 -23.59 -50.90
C SER A 337 -8.75 -22.75 -52.17
N LEU A 338 -7.78 -22.78 -53.07
CA LEU A 338 -7.83 -22.09 -54.37
C LEU A 338 -8.94 -22.63 -55.26
N GLU A 339 -9.15 -23.95 -55.28
CA GLU A 339 -10.25 -24.61 -56.00
C GLU A 339 -11.61 -24.11 -55.47
N ALA A 340 -11.82 -24.16 -54.15
CA ALA A 340 -13.06 -23.69 -53.53
C ALA A 340 -13.31 -22.18 -53.72
N LYS A 341 -12.26 -21.37 -53.87
CA LYS A 341 -12.38 -19.94 -54.18
C LYS A 341 -12.72 -19.72 -55.66
N SER A 342 -12.03 -20.43 -56.56
CA SER A 342 -12.28 -20.41 -58.01
C SER A 342 -13.74 -20.75 -58.35
N GLU A 343 -14.30 -21.76 -57.68
CA GLU A 343 -15.72 -22.13 -57.83
C GLU A 343 -16.68 -21.03 -57.38
N ARG A 344 -16.43 -20.43 -56.21
CA ARG A 344 -17.29 -19.38 -55.65
C ARG A 344 -17.25 -18.09 -56.45
N GLU A 345 -16.08 -17.71 -56.95
CA GLU A 345 -15.85 -16.44 -57.65
C GLU A 345 -15.98 -16.57 -59.17
N GLN A 346 -16.21 -17.78 -59.70
CA GLN A 346 -16.14 -18.10 -61.13
C GLN A 346 -14.86 -17.58 -61.81
N ALA A 347 -13.74 -17.65 -61.08
CA ALA A 347 -12.44 -17.23 -61.55
C ALA A 347 -11.59 -18.45 -61.96
N HIS A 348 -10.65 -18.29 -62.88
CA HIS A 348 -9.71 -19.35 -63.23
C HIS A 348 -8.45 -19.29 -62.33
N ALA A 349 -7.98 -20.44 -61.87
CA ALA A 349 -6.70 -20.60 -61.16
C ALA A 349 -5.69 -21.35 -62.04
N ALA A 350 -4.39 -21.09 -61.84
CA ALA A 350 -3.30 -21.77 -62.54
C ALA A 350 -2.18 -22.14 -61.56
N VAL A 351 -1.53 -23.28 -61.80
CA VAL A 351 -0.43 -23.81 -60.97
C VAL A 351 0.78 -24.01 -61.87
N LEU A 352 1.93 -23.48 -61.46
CA LEU A 352 3.22 -23.66 -62.14
C LEU A 352 4.07 -24.69 -61.40
N PHE A 353 4.49 -25.73 -62.10
CA PHE A 353 5.42 -26.73 -61.60
C PHE A 353 6.78 -26.55 -62.26
N ILE A 354 7.85 -26.52 -61.46
CA ILE A 354 9.24 -26.33 -61.90
C ILE A 354 10.07 -27.45 -61.28
N ASP A 355 10.87 -28.14 -62.09
CA ASP A 355 11.79 -29.20 -61.65
C ASP A 355 13.25 -28.83 -61.96
N LEU A 356 14.20 -29.37 -61.19
CA LEU A 356 15.63 -29.14 -61.37
C LEU A 356 16.29 -30.34 -62.08
N ASP A 357 16.49 -30.20 -63.40
CA ASP A 357 17.13 -31.22 -64.22
C ASP A 357 18.59 -31.50 -63.79
N GLY A 358 18.95 -32.78 -63.68
CA GLY A 358 20.34 -33.21 -63.45
C GLY A 358 20.86 -33.09 -62.02
N PHE A 359 20.03 -32.66 -61.05
CA PHE A 359 20.42 -32.48 -59.65
C PHE A 359 20.97 -33.76 -58.98
N LYS A 360 20.50 -34.94 -59.43
CA LYS A 360 21.01 -36.24 -58.96
C LYS A 360 22.52 -36.41 -59.15
N ARG A 361 23.10 -35.86 -60.23
CA ARG A 361 24.55 -35.92 -60.48
C ARG A 361 25.35 -35.08 -59.48
N VAL A 362 24.75 -34.02 -58.93
CA VAL A 362 25.35 -33.18 -57.89
C VAL A 362 25.43 -33.99 -56.59
N ASN A 363 24.33 -34.64 -56.19
CA ASN A 363 24.31 -35.51 -55.00
C ASN A 363 25.29 -36.69 -55.12
N ASP A 364 25.28 -37.38 -56.26
CA ASP A 364 26.11 -38.58 -56.48
C ASP A 364 27.62 -38.23 -56.58
N GLY A 365 27.95 -37.01 -57.03
CA GLY A 365 29.33 -36.58 -57.26
C GLY A 365 29.97 -35.77 -56.13
N LEU A 366 29.19 -34.93 -55.43
CA LEU A 366 29.67 -34.02 -54.38
C LEU A 366 29.14 -34.36 -52.99
N GLY A 367 28.31 -35.41 -52.88
CA GLY A 367 27.67 -35.83 -51.65
C GLY A 367 26.37 -35.09 -51.35
N HIS A 368 25.52 -35.70 -50.53
CA HIS A 368 24.22 -35.16 -50.17
C HIS A 368 24.29 -33.81 -49.45
N GLU A 369 25.33 -33.57 -48.63
CA GLU A 369 25.52 -32.27 -47.96
C GLU A 369 25.73 -31.10 -48.95
N ALA A 370 26.41 -31.35 -50.08
CA ALA A 370 26.60 -30.34 -51.12
C ALA A 370 25.29 -30.04 -51.87
N GLY A 371 24.46 -31.06 -52.07
CA GLY A 371 23.10 -30.90 -52.60
C GLY A 371 22.21 -30.12 -51.64
N ASP A 372 22.24 -30.44 -50.35
CA ASP A 372 21.48 -29.75 -49.31
C ASP A 372 21.89 -28.28 -49.21
N CYS A 373 23.19 -27.98 -49.32
CA CYS A 373 23.70 -26.61 -49.39
C CYS A 373 23.16 -25.85 -50.61
N PHE A 374 23.10 -26.50 -51.78
CA PHE A 374 22.55 -25.91 -53.01
C PHE A 374 21.04 -25.64 -52.89
N ALA A 375 20.28 -26.54 -52.27
CA ALA A 375 18.84 -26.40 -52.09
C ALA A 375 18.45 -25.45 -50.92
N GLY A 376 19.25 -25.41 -49.84
CA GLY A 376 19.00 -24.64 -48.63
C GLY A 376 19.48 -23.18 -48.67
N HIS A 377 20.25 -22.77 -49.69
CA HIS A 377 20.72 -21.38 -49.81
C HIS A 377 19.57 -20.43 -50.14
N ARG A 378 19.05 -19.77 -49.11
CA ARG A 378 18.22 -18.57 -49.21
C ARG A 378 19.05 -17.49 -49.93
N LYS A 379 18.73 -17.15 -51.18
CA LYS A 379 19.20 -15.90 -51.79
C LYS A 379 18.59 -14.72 -51.03
N MET A 380 19.27 -14.26 -49.98
CA MET A 380 19.16 -12.88 -49.50
C MET A 380 20.55 -12.24 -49.63
N ALA A 381 20.59 -11.13 -50.37
CA ALA A 381 21.70 -10.23 -50.74
C ALA A 381 22.54 -10.62 -52.00
N PRO A 382 22.55 -9.77 -53.05
CA PRO A 382 23.69 -9.66 -53.96
C PRO A 382 24.83 -8.89 -53.26
N CYS A 383 26.07 -9.26 -53.58
CA CYS A 383 27.32 -8.65 -53.10
C CYS A 383 27.41 -7.14 -53.34
#